data_AF-A0A1Y3NRU1-F1
#
_entry.id   AF-A0A1Y3NRU1-F1
#
_cell.length_a   1.000
_cell.length_b   1.000
_cell.length_c   1.000
_cell.angle_alpha   90.00
_cell.angle_beta   90.00
_cell.angle_gamma   90.00
#
_symmetry.space_group_name_H-M   'P 1'
#
loop_
_entity.id
_entity.type
_entity.pdbx_description
1 polymer ?
#
loop_
_entity_poly.entity_id
_entity_poly.type
_entity_poly.pdbx_seq_one_letter_code
_entity_poly.pdbx_strand_id
1 'polypeptide(L)'
;MELSEIEVSNSHTCDFNTECTNKNDLDINRYESDILLFGPNSEITIINSYFTNINGIRGFASGNDSVFTFRNNTYDNCYFKKGIFYIDNKNGLSGKYHDEKSKYINIKSEYGSVIHINNLKSNSNTLFDIKKSIFKNNNASKYGGIIYSLSEFTRKYITLEECTFENNTAQLGNVLYSLNKESEPQISNIDELRKEKGAIATNPTKVILNDDSLYDISVMSGEKFPEGISCSIYDDYDNLITFDADISHIEFNEFMFYKLEVNDTYNVELYGQTHSYCWGEKCLFPQIKSLLIIII
;
A
#
# COMPACT_ATOMS: atom_id res chain seq x y z
N MET A 1 -16.05 17.30 -21.37
CA MET A 1 -16.32 16.22 -22.35
C MET A 1 -17.26 15.22 -21.69
N GLU A 2 -18.22 14.65 -22.41
CA GLU A 2 -19.09 13.61 -21.88
C GLU A 2 -18.99 12.37 -22.76
N LEU A 3 -18.77 11.22 -22.13
CA LEU A 3 -18.76 9.90 -22.74
C LEU A 3 -19.85 9.07 -22.05
N SER A 4 -20.73 8.45 -22.83
CA SER A 4 -21.81 7.63 -22.30
C SER A 4 -21.94 6.35 -23.10
N GLU A 5 -22.30 5.26 -22.39
CA GLU A 5 -22.56 3.95 -23.00
C GLU A 5 -21.39 3.42 -23.84
N ILE A 6 -20.16 3.76 -23.45
CA ILE A 6 -18.97 3.26 -24.14
C ILE A 6 -18.58 1.88 -23.62
N GLU A 7 -18.09 1.04 -24.53
CA GLU A 7 -17.50 -0.25 -24.21
C GLU A 7 -16.06 -0.29 -24.71
N VAL A 8 -15.12 -0.48 -23.79
CA VAL A 8 -13.70 -0.61 -24.09
C VAL A 8 -13.25 -1.99 -23.61
N SER A 9 -12.69 -2.78 -24.51
CA SER A 9 -12.24 -4.13 -24.17
C SER A 9 -10.89 -4.52 -24.78
N ASN A 10 -10.19 -5.44 -24.11
CA ASN A 10 -8.97 -6.10 -24.59
C ASN A 10 -7.84 -5.12 -24.97
N SER A 11 -7.65 -4.08 -24.15
CA SER A 11 -6.59 -3.10 -24.37
C SER A 11 -5.31 -3.51 -23.65
N HIS A 12 -4.16 -3.27 -24.28
CA HIS A 12 -2.82 -3.47 -23.72
C HIS A 12 -2.54 -4.88 -23.15
N THR A 13 -3.16 -5.92 -23.72
CA THR A 13 -2.99 -7.31 -23.26
C THR A 13 -1.54 -7.82 -23.33
N CYS A 14 -0.68 -7.22 -24.17
CA CYS A 14 0.74 -7.57 -24.21
C CYS A 14 1.52 -7.19 -22.94
N ASP A 15 1.01 -6.23 -22.13
CA ASP A 15 1.69 -5.80 -20.89
C ASP A 15 1.62 -6.91 -19.83
N PHE A 16 0.62 -7.77 -19.90
CA PHE A 16 0.48 -8.92 -19.02
C PHE A 16 1.56 -10.00 -19.28
N ASN A 17 1.95 -10.18 -20.54
CA ASN A 17 2.93 -11.20 -20.94
C ASN A 17 4.36 -10.68 -21.02
N THR A 18 4.62 -9.41 -20.64
CA THR A 18 5.92 -8.73 -20.85
C THR A 18 6.38 -8.70 -22.32
N GLU A 19 5.44 -8.87 -23.26
CA GLU A 19 5.71 -8.98 -24.70
C GLU A 19 5.63 -7.64 -25.44
N CYS A 20 5.25 -6.55 -24.78
CA CYS A 20 5.20 -5.23 -25.43
C CYS A 20 6.63 -4.70 -25.68
N THR A 21 7.18 -4.92 -26.88
CA THR A 21 8.53 -4.50 -27.26
C THR A 21 8.64 -3.05 -27.76
N ASN A 22 7.50 -2.36 -27.97
CA ASN A 22 7.44 -1.10 -28.72
C ASN A 22 7.08 0.13 -27.87
N LYS A 23 7.60 0.25 -26.63
CA LYS A 23 7.42 1.48 -25.83
C LYS A 23 8.53 2.49 -26.14
N ASN A 24 8.36 3.22 -27.25
CA ASN A 24 9.23 4.37 -27.62
C ASN A 24 8.63 5.70 -27.13
N ASP A 25 8.14 5.77 -25.90
CA ASP A 25 7.59 7.02 -25.35
C ASP A 25 8.67 7.88 -24.72
N LEU A 26 8.75 9.13 -25.18
CA LEU A 26 9.74 10.13 -24.74
C LEU A 26 9.50 10.62 -23.29
N ASP A 27 8.33 10.35 -22.70
CA ASP A 27 7.98 10.73 -21.33
C ASP A 27 7.11 9.64 -20.66
N ILE A 28 7.74 8.49 -20.43
CA ILE A 28 7.13 7.31 -19.80
C ILE A 28 6.33 7.71 -18.54
N ASN A 29 6.90 8.52 -17.67
CA ASN A 29 6.25 8.90 -16.41
C ASN A 29 4.92 9.65 -16.58
N ARG A 30 4.69 10.29 -17.74
CA ARG A 30 3.48 11.06 -18.02
C ARG A 30 2.43 10.27 -18.82
N TYR A 31 2.86 9.38 -19.71
CA TYR A 31 1.98 8.69 -20.65
C TYR A 31 1.59 7.26 -20.28
N GLU A 32 2.02 6.75 -19.11
CA GLU A 32 1.57 5.45 -18.59
C GLU A 32 0.07 5.42 -18.14
N SER A 33 -0.87 6.06 -18.83
CA SER A 33 -2.31 5.93 -18.50
C SER A 33 -3.02 5.19 -19.63
N ASP A 34 -3.58 4.04 -19.30
CA ASP A 34 -4.00 3.06 -20.31
C ASP A 34 -5.49 3.16 -20.67
N ILE A 35 -6.29 3.91 -19.88
CA ILE A 35 -7.65 4.28 -20.26
C ILE A 35 -7.68 5.72 -20.74
N LEU A 36 -7.23 6.66 -19.90
CA LEU A 36 -7.38 8.07 -20.20
C LEU A 36 -6.41 8.95 -19.39
N LEU A 37 -5.72 9.85 -20.09
CA LEU A 37 -4.92 10.92 -19.53
C LEU A 37 -5.55 12.26 -19.87
N PHE A 38 -5.88 13.07 -18.86
CA PHE A 38 -6.33 14.45 -19.09
C PHE A 38 -5.32 15.49 -18.61
N GLY A 39 -5.23 16.56 -19.40
CA GLY A 39 -4.47 17.75 -19.03
C GLY A 39 -5.07 18.49 -17.82
N PRO A 40 -4.35 19.51 -17.31
CA PRO A 40 -4.86 20.34 -16.22
C PRO A 40 -6.13 21.10 -16.63
N ASN A 41 -6.92 21.54 -15.65
CA ASN A 41 -8.15 22.34 -15.82
C ASN A 41 -9.17 21.73 -16.80
N SER A 42 -9.25 20.41 -16.86
CA SER A 42 -10.13 19.70 -17.79
C SER A 42 -11.24 18.97 -17.07
N GLU A 43 -12.41 18.89 -17.68
CA GLU A 43 -13.57 18.21 -17.11
C GLU A 43 -14.06 17.09 -18.04
N ILE A 44 -14.19 15.89 -17.49
CA ILE A 44 -14.79 14.74 -18.17
C ILE A 44 -15.85 14.06 -17.31
N THR A 45 -16.92 13.65 -17.96
CA THR A 45 -17.97 12.80 -17.38
C THR A 45 -18.06 11.49 -18.18
N ILE A 46 -18.05 10.34 -17.49
CA ILE A 46 -18.18 8.99 -18.05
C ILE A 46 -19.38 8.30 -17.38
N ILE A 47 -20.37 7.89 -18.16
CA ILE A 47 -21.65 7.36 -17.66
C ILE A 47 -21.99 6.02 -18.30
N ASN A 48 -22.55 5.08 -17.54
CA ASN A 48 -23.10 3.81 -18.05
C ASN A 48 -22.12 3.02 -18.93
N SER A 49 -20.82 3.08 -18.63
CA SER A 49 -19.77 2.56 -19.49
C SER A 49 -19.14 1.29 -18.93
N TYR A 50 -18.57 0.47 -19.82
CA TYR A 50 -17.97 -0.82 -19.49
C TYR A 50 -16.51 -0.87 -19.95
N PHE A 51 -15.62 -1.25 -19.03
CA PHE A 51 -14.19 -1.39 -19.24
C PHE A 51 -13.78 -2.81 -18.85
N THR A 52 -13.43 -3.64 -19.83
CA THR A 52 -13.19 -5.09 -19.60
C THR A 52 -11.85 -5.55 -20.14
N ASN A 53 -11.09 -6.31 -19.35
CA ASN A 53 -9.78 -6.83 -19.79
C ASN A 53 -8.85 -5.72 -20.31
N ILE A 54 -8.75 -4.64 -19.54
CA ILE A 54 -7.78 -3.56 -19.78
C ILE A 54 -6.60 -3.81 -18.86
N ASN A 55 -5.40 -3.81 -19.42
CA ASN A 55 -4.18 -4.06 -18.69
C ASN A 55 -3.25 -2.85 -18.78
N GLY A 56 -2.38 -2.64 -17.80
CA GLY A 56 -1.38 -1.59 -17.89
C GLY A 56 -0.81 -1.16 -16.55
N ILE A 57 -0.35 0.09 -16.48
CA ILE A 57 0.29 0.64 -15.28
C ILE A 57 -0.72 1.39 -14.42
N ARG A 58 -1.62 2.18 -15.01
CA ARG A 58 -2.73 2.85 -14.31
C ARG A 58 -3.86 3.16 -15.28
N GLY A 59 -5.10 3.14 -14.78
CA GLY A 59 -6.27 3.38 -15.63
C GLY A 59 -6.40 4.86 -16.03
N PHE A 60 -6.66 5.70 -15.04
CA PHE A 60 -6.86 7.14 -15.18
C PHE A 60 -5.73 7.92 -14.52
N ALA A 61 -5.27 8.96 -15.21
CA ALA A 61 -4.44 9.99 -14.62
C ALA A 61 -4.84 11.37 -15.10
N SER A 62 -4.53 12.36 -14.29
CA SER A 62 -4.93 13.72 -14.59
C SER A 62 -3.97 14.77 -14.05
N GLY A 63 -3.91 15.89 -14.77
CA GLY A 63 -3.23 17.09 -14.30
C GLY A 63 -4.06 17.88 -13.30
N ASN A 64 -3.40 18.85 -12.67
CA ASN A 64 -3.99 19.75 -11.67
C ASN A 64 -5.34 20.36 -12.09
N ASP A 65 -6.27 20.43 -11.12
CA ASP A 65 -7.58 21.06 -11.23
C ASP A 65 -8.51 20.45 -12.29
N SER A 66 -8.19 19.25 -12.75
CA SER A 66 -9.11 18.45 -13.55
C SER A 66 -10.22 17.85 -12.70
N VAL A 67 -11.36 17.58 -13.34
CA VAL A 67 -12.56 17.00 -12.72
C VAL A 67 -13.02 15.80 -13.55
N PHE A 68 -13.12 14.65 -12.89
CA PHE A 68 -13.67 13.42 -13.45
C PHE A 68 -14.96 13.08 -12.71
N THR A 69 -16.01 12.84 -13.47
CA THR A 69 -17.28 12.33 -12.96
C THR A 69 -17.56 10.97 -13.57
N PHE A 70 -17.70 9.94 -12.73
CA PHE A 70 -18.04 8.58 -13.12
C PHE A 70 -19.42 8.25 -12.55
N ARG A 71 -20.33 7.74 -13.38
CA ARG A 71 -21.65 7.29 -12.91
C ARG A 71 -22.02 5.95 -13.53
N ASN A 72 -22.31 4.98 -12.67
CA ASN A 72 -22.81 3.67 -13.08
C ASN A 72 -21.89 2.97 -14.11
N ASN A 73 -20.58 3.04 -13.89
CA ASN A 73 -19.60 2.37 -14.74
C ASN A 73 -19.22 1.01 -14.18
N THR A 74 -18.80 0.09 -15.04
CA THR A 74 -18.26 -1.22 -14.63
C THR A 74 -16.86 -1.42 -15.17
N TYR A 75 -15.95 -1.76 -14.27
CA TYR A 75 -14.59 -2.19 -14.55
C TYR A 75 -14.51 -3.68 -14.18
N ASP A 76 -14.19 -4.54 -15.15
CA ASP A 76 -14.16 -5.99 -14.93
C ASP A 76 -12.91 -6.63 -15.52
N ASN A 77 -12.28 -7.49 -14.71
CA ASN A 77 -11.13 -8.30 -15.10
C ASN A 77 -9.98 -7.46 -15.68
N CYS A 78 -9.69 -6.32 -15.06
CA CYS A 78 -8.59 -5.44 -15.46
C CYS A 78 -7.35 -5.65 -14.58
N TYR A 79 -6.18 -5.30 -15.10
CA TYR A 79 -4.92 -5.28 -14.35
C TYR A 79 -4.24 -3.92 -14.47
N PHE A 80 -3.99 -3.26 -13.35
CA PHE A 80 -3.23 -2.02 -13.32
C PHE A 80 -2.19 -2.09 -12.23
N LYS A 81 -0.90 -2.04 -12.57
CA LYS A 81 0.20 -2.12 -11.60
C LYS A 81 0.02 -1.16 -10.41
N LYS A 82 -0.41 0.08 -10.69
CA LYS A 82 -0.64 1.18 -9.74
C LYS A 82 -2.13 1.52 -9.59
N GLY A 83 -3.01 0.54 -9.75
CA GLY A 83 -4.45 0.71 -9.59
C GLY A 83 -5.14 1.47 -10.72
N ILE A 84 -6.47 1.49 -10.70
CA ILE A 84 -7.26 2.22 -11.69
C ILE A 84 -7.02 3.73 -11.56
N PHE A 85 -7.00 4.26 -10.34
CA PHE A 85 -6.76 5.66 -10.05
C PHE A 85 -5.43 5.83 -9.32
N TYR A 86 -4.53 6.60 -9.94
CA TYR A 86 -3.21 6.87 -9.38
C TYR A 86 -3.02 8.36 -9.07
N ILE A 87 -2.66 8.65 -7.82
CA ILE A 87 -2.43 10.02 -7.34
C ILE A 87 -0.96 10.20 -6.94
N ASP A 88 -0.34 11.24 -7.48
CA ASP A 88 1.03 11.61 -7.16
C ASP A 88 1.27 13.12 -7.36
N ASN A 89 1.00 13.88 -6.31
CA ASN A 89 1.14 15.33 -6.34
C ASN A 89 2.60 15.81 -6.48
N LYS A 90 3.59 14.93 -6.29
CA LYS A 90 5.00 15.25 -6.56
C LYS A 90 5.26 15.33 -8.05
N ASN A 91 4.59 14.48 -8.83
CA ASN A 91 4.70 14.39 -10.29
C ASN A 91 3.59 15.15 -11.04
N GLY A 92 2.82 15.99 -10.34
CA GLY A 92 1.74 16.79 -10.94
C GLY A 92 0.49 15.98 -11.29
N LEU A 93 0.37 14.75 -10.78
CA LEU A 93 -0.79 13.89 -10.95
C LEU A 93 -1.76 14.14 -9.80
N SER A 94 -2.83 14.84 -10.10
CA SER A 94 -3.85 15.28 -9.14
C SER A 94 -5.16 15.54 -9.88
N GLY A 95 -6.27 15.61 -9.15
CA GLY A 95 -7.58 15.85 -9.76
C GLY A 95 -8.70 15.64 -8.77
N LYS A 96 -9.91 16.01 -9.19
CA LYS A 96 -11.14 15.76 -8.43
C LYS A 96 -11.87 14.61 -9.10
N TYR A 97 -12.09 13.54 -8.37
CA TYR A 97 -12.73 12.33 -8.84
C TYR A 97 -14.04 12.16 -8.07
N HIS A 98 -15.14 12.16 -8.79
CA HIS A 98 -16.47 11.90 -8.26
C HIS A 98 -16.99 10.63 -8.90
N ASP A 99 -17.13 9.55 -8.13
CA ASP A 99 -17.60 8.26 -8.62
C ASP A 99 -18.86 7.82 -7.88
N GLU A 100 -19.93 7.54 -8.61
CA GLU A 100 -21.21 7.11 -8.05
C GLU A 100 -21.73 5.83 -8.71
N LYS A 101 -22.07 4.83 -7.90
CA LYS A 101 -22.70 3.56 -8.31
C LYS A 101 -21.88 2.74 -9.31
N SER A 102 -20.56 2.89 -9.30
CA SER A 102 -19.69 2.07 -10.16
C SER A 102 -19.35 0.73 -9.53
N LYS A 103 -18.90 -0.21 -10.36
CA LYS A 103 -18.52 -1.56 -9.95
C LYS A 103 -17.07 -1.84 -10.38
N TYR A 104 -16.29 -2.33 -9.45
CA TYR A 104 -14.90 -2.72 -9.63
C TYR A 104 -14.76 -4.20 -9.29
N ILE A 105 -14.66 -5.03 -10.33
CA ILE A 105 -14.78 -6.48 -10.23
C ILE A 105 -13.53 -7.14 -10.79
N ASN A 106 -12.94 -8.07 -10.02
CA ASN A 106 -11.76 -8.83 -10.45
C ASN A 106 -10.57 -7.94 -10.87
N ILE A 107 -10.40 -6.77 -10.26
CA ILE A 107 -9.31 -5.86 -10.56
C ILE A 107 -8.05 -6.34 -9.85
N LYS A 108 -6.94 -6.44 -10.60
CA LYS A 108 -5.64 -6.86 -10.07
C LYS A 108 -4.63 -5.72 -10.10
N SER A 109 -3.76 -5.66 -9.10
CA SER A 109 -2.64 -4.71 -9.05
C SER A 109 -1.48 -5.22 -8.20
N GLU A 110 -0.39 -4.43 -8.10
CA GLU A 110 0.62 -4.65 -7.07
C GLU A 110 0.22 -4.02 -5.74
N TYR A 111 -0.29 -2.78 -5.79
CA TYR A 111 -0.78 -2.02 -4.64
C TYR A 111 -2.11 -1.37 -5.00
N GLY A 112 -3.07 -1.32 -4.08
CA GLY A 112 -4.29 -0.53 -4.26
C GLY A 112 -5.01 -0.80 -5.58
N SER A 113 -5.71 -1.92 -5.73
CA SER A 113 -6.27 -2.32 -7.05
C SER A 113 -7.13 -1.27 -7.72
N VAL A 114 -7.82 -0.44 -6.93
CA VAL A 114 -8.61 0.67 -7.46
C VAL A 114 -7.94 2.01 -7.18
N ILE A 115 -7.47 2.26 -5.96
CA ILE A 115 -6.90 3.56 -5.58
C ILE A 115 -5.48 3.38 -5.05
N HIS A 116 -4.51 4.00 -5.73
CA HIS A 116 -3.13 4.06 -5.28
C HIS A 116 -2.72 5.52 -5.11
N ILE A 117 -2.38 5.89 -3.87
CA ILE A 117 -1.94 7.23 -3.50
C ILE A 117 -0.47 7.19 -3.11
N ASN A 118 0.39 7.56 -4.06
CA ASN A 118 1.82 7.63 -3.83
C ASN A 118 2.19 8.88 -3.01
N ASN A 119 1.59 10.02 -3.35
CA ASN A 119 1.85 11.28 -2.65
C ASN A 119 0.66 12.24 -2.70
N LEU A 120 0.22 12.68 -1.52
CA LEU A 120 -0.65 13.86 -1.36
C LEU A 120 0.09 14.93 -0.55
N LYS A 121 -0.15 16.19 -0.90
CA LYS A 121 0.34 17.37 -0.17
C LYS A 121 -0.77 17.94 0.72
N SER A 122 -0.41 18.61 1.81
CA SER A 122 -1.36 19.26 2.73
C SER A 122 -2.26 20.31 2.09
N ASN A 123 -1.79 20.92 1.01
CA ASN A 123 -2.47 21.92 0.19
C ASN A 123 -2.90 21.36 -1.18
N SER A 124 -3.04 20.04 -1.30
CA SER A 124 -3.51 19.42 -2.52
C SER A 124 -4.89 19.93 -2.92
N ASN A 125 -5.10 20.07 -4.23
CA ASN A 125 -6.40 20.24 -4.88
C ASN A 125 -7.06 18.89 -5.22
N THR A 126 -6.41 17.78 -4.87
CA THR A 126 -6.96 16.44 -5.10
C THR A 126 -8.18 16.23 -4.22
N LEU A 127 -9.23 15.64 -4.78
CA LEU A 127 -10.40 15.20 -4.04
C LEU A 127 -10.85 13.89 -4.64
N PHE A 128 -11.21 12.92 -3.82
CA PHE A 128 -11.73 11.64 -4.29
C PHE A 128 -12.95 11.28 -3.46
N ASP A 129 -14.10 11.26 -4.10
CA ASP A 129 -15.39 10.99 -3.47
C ASP A 129 -16.07 9.83 -4.21
N ILE A 130 -16.18 8.68 -3.55
CA ILE A 130 -16.83 7.47 -4.08
C ILE A 130 -18.09 7.18 -3.29
N LYS A 131 -19.21 7.01 -3.99
CA LYS A 131 -20.51 6.78 -3.37
C LYS A 131 -21.20 5.55 -3.95
N LYS A 132 -21.74 4.69 -3.08
CA LYS A 132 -22.61 3.57 -3.47
C LYS A 132 -21.96 2.61 -4.49
N SER A 133 -20.63 2.52 -4.47
CA SER A 133 -19.87 1.66 -5.39
C SER A 133 -19.59 0.30 -4.76
N ILE A 134 -19.34 -0.69 -5.61
CA ILE A 134 -19.09 -2.08 -5.21
C ILE A 134 -17.66 -2.46 -5.61
N PHE A 135 -16.90 -2.98 -4.66
CA PHE A 135 -15.55 -3.52 -4.84
C PHE A 135 -15.57 -5.01 -4.56
N LYS A 136 -15.48 -5.85 -5.61
CA LYS A 136 -15.65 -7.29 -5.50
C LYS A 136 -14.51 -8.09 -6.12
N ASN A 137 -14.00 -9.07 -5.37
CA ASN A 137 -12.96 -10.01 -5.81
C ASN A 137 -11.69 -9.32 -6.35
N ASN A 138 -11.37 -8.14 -5.85
CA ASN A 138 -10.18 -7.43 -6.28
C ASN A 138 -8.96 -7.90 -5.49
N ASN A 139 -7.79 -7.90 -6.12
CA ASN A 139 -6.58 -8.44 -5.52
C ASN A 139 -5.37 -7.55 -5.78
N ALA A 140 -4.76 -7.03 -4.72
CA ALA A 140 -3.42 -6.46 -4.79
C ALA A 140 -2.40 -7.54 -4.39
N SER A 141 -1.31 -7.72 -5.14
CA SER A 141 -0.30 -8.73 -4.80
C SER A 141 0.51 -8.38 -3.56
N LYS A 142 0.60 -7.08 -3.21
CA LYS A 142 1.28 -6.57 -2.02
C LYS A 142 0.27 -5.95 -1.06
N TYR A 143 0.09 -4.63 -1.07
CA TYR A 143 -0.63 -3.92 0.00
C TYR A 143 -1.90 -3.21 -0.48
N GLY A 144 -2.91 -3.22 0.38
CA GLY A 144 -4.15 -2.47 0.16
C GLY A 144 -4.96 -3.05 -0.97
N GLY A 145 -5.80 -4.05 -0.71
CA GLY A 145 -6.52 -4.78 -1.76
C GLY A 145 -7.37 -3.87 -2.63
N ILE A 146 -7.92 -2.78 -2.09
CA ILE A 146 -8.61 -1.72 -2.84
C ILE A 146 -7.83 -0.41 -2.81
N ILE A 147 -7.44 0.02 -1.61
CA ILE A 147 -6.83 1.32 -1.36
C ILE A 147 -5.45 1.13 -0.76
N TYR A 148 -4.45 1.73 -1.38
CA TYR A 148 -3.12 1.87 -0.83
C TYR A 148 -2.75 3.35 -0.72
N SER A 149 -2.32 3.78 0.47
CA SER A 149 -1.79 5.13 0.67
C SER A 149 -0.75 5.21 1.77
N LEU A 150 0.35 5.90 1.50
CA LEU A 150 1.34 6.29 2.51
C LEU A 150 1.30 7.79 2.83
N SER A 151 0.24 8.51 2.42
CA SER A 151 0.15 9.94 2.71
C SER A 151 -0.64 10.24 3.98
N GLU A 152 -0.03 11.05 4.86
CA GLU A 152 -0.63 11.63 6.06
C GLU A 152 -1.94 12.40 5.78
N PHE A 153 -2.11 12.92 4.57
CA PHE A 153 -3.27 13.76 4.21
C PHE A 153 -4.42 13.00 3.57
N THR A 154 -4.32 11.68 3.44
CA THR A 154 -5.34 10.85 2.77
C THR A 154 -6.73 11.04 3.37
N ARG A 155 -6.84 11.04 4.70
CA ARG A 155 -8.09 11.32 5.42
C ARG A 155 -8.81 12.59 5.00
N LYS A 156 -8.07 13.64 4.63
CA LYS A 156 -8.64 14.94 4.28
C LYS A 156 -9.28 14.94 2.89
N TYR A 157 -8.80 14.08 1.99
CA TYR A 157 -9.07 14.20 0.56
C TYR A 157 -9.83 13.03 -0.04
N ILE A 158 -9.92 11.91 0.67
CA ILE A 158 -10.46 10.66 0.17
C ILE A 158 -11.63 10.22 1.04
N THR A 159 -12.81 10.10 0.41
CA THR A 159 -14.07 9.75 1.06
C THR A 159 -14.75 8.62 0.29
N LEU A 160 -15.22 7.60 1.02
CA LEU A 160 -16.00 6.49 0.51
C LEU A 160 -17.29 6.34 1.33
N GLU A 161 -18.42 6.63 0.70
CA GLU A 161 -19.74 6.65 1.33
C GLU A 161 -20.62 5.51 0.79
N GLU A 162 -21.24 4.73 1.68
CA GLU A 162 -22.15 3.64 1.33
C GLU A 162 -21.55 2.62 0.33
N CYS A 163 -20.23 2.39 0.40
CA CYS A 163 -19.54 1.44 -0.48
C CYS A 163 -19.58 0.02 0.10
N THR A 164 -19.55 -0.97 -0.79
CA THR A 164 -19.54 -2.40 -0.42
C THR A 164 -18.21 -3.04 -0.82
N PHE A 165 -17.60 -3.79 0.10
CA PHE A 165 -16.34 -4.50 -0.12
C PHE A 165 -16.55 -6.00 0.06
N GLU A 166 -16.36 -6.79 -1.00
CA GLU A 166 -16.61 -8.24 -1.01
C GLU A 166 -15.39 -9.01 -1.52
N ASN A 167 -14.87 -9.94 -0.70
CA ASN A 167 -13.80 -10.86 -1.10
C ASN A 167 -12.57 -10.18 -1.74
N ASN A 168 -12.21 -9.00 -1.27
CA ASN A 168 -10.98 -8.35 -1.71
C ASN A 168 -9.80 -8.91 -0.92
N THR A 169 -8.63 -9.00 -1.54
CA THR A 169 -7.44 -9.63 -0.94
C THR A 169 -6.17 -8.82 -1.19
N ALA A 170 -5.26 -8.89 -0.23
CA ALA A 170 -3.89 -8.39 -0.32
C ALA A 170 -2.99 -9.18 0.64
N GLN A 171 -1.67 -9.04 0.53
CA GLN A 171 -0.74 -9.55 1.54
C GLN A 171 -0.98 -8.89 2.89
N LEU A 172 -1.22 -7.57 2.89
CA LEU A 172 -1.67 -6.82 4.07
C LEU A 172 -2.74 -5.79 3.68
N GLY A 173 -3.79 -5.70 4.50
CA GLY A 173 -4.89 -4.76 4.29
C GLY A 173 -5.75 -5.15 3.09
N ASN A 174 -6.57 -6.20 3.23
CA ASN A 174 -7.45 -6.73 2.18
C ASN A 174 -8.36 -5.68 1.52
N VAL A 175 -8.67 -4.60 2.25
CA VAL A 175 -9.39 -3.43 1.73
C VAL A 175 -8.46 -2.22 1.70
N LEU A 176 -7.84 -1.90 2.83
CA LEU A 176 -7.09 -0.66 3.03
C LEU A 176 -5.72 -0.93 3.63
N TYR A 177 -4.70 -0.33 3.04
CA TYR A 177 -3.40 -0.13 3.67
C TYR A 177 -3.10 1.36 3.76
N SER A 178 -2.89 1.87 4.97
CA SER A 178 -2.61 3.30 5.24
C SER A 178 -1.24 3.49 5.93
N LEU A 179 -0.75 4.73 5.98
CA LEU A 179 0.47 5.07 6.73
C LEU A 179 0.29 4.77 8.23
N ASN A 180 -0.83 5.20 8.79
CA ASN A 180 -1.25 5.02 10.18
C ASN A 180 -2.77 5.24 10.30
N LYS A 181 -3.33 5.00 11.49
CA LYS A 181 -4.77 5.22 11.76
C LYS A 181 -5.29 6.63 11.48
N GLU A 182 -4.48 7.66 11.70
CA GLU A 182 -4.89 9.06 11.52
C GLU A 182 -4.98 9.44 10.05
N SER A 183 -4.17 8.78 9.21
CA SER A 183 -4.12 8.99 7.77
C SER A 183 -5.22 8.26 6.99
N GLU A 184 -6.01 7.38 7.61
CA GLU A 184 -7.02 6.57 6.90
C GLU A 184 -8.06 7.44 6.14
N PRO A 185 -8.46 7.04 4.92
CA PRO A 185 -9.56 7.70 4.21
C PRO A 185 -10.85 7.67 5.04
N GLN A 186 -11.75 8.62 4.78
CA GLN A 186 -13.06 8.64 5.42
C GLN A 186 -13.96 7.58 4.79
N ILE A 187 -14.07 6.41 5.43
CA ILE A 187 -14.95 5.32 4.98
C ILE A 187 -16.15 5.24 5.93
N SER A 188 -17.36 5.36 5.38
CA SER A 188 -18.61 5.38 6.17
C SER A 188 -18.82 4.13 7.05
N ASN A 189 -18.38 2.95 6.60
CA ASN A 189 -18.45 1.68 7.34
C ASN A 189 -17.07 1.23 7.87
N ILE A 190 -16.15 2.17 8.16
CA ILE A 190 -14.80 1.83 8.65
C ILE A 190 -14.81 0.95 9.91
N ASP A 191 -15.78 1.15 10.81
CA ASP A 191 -15.85 0.39 12.06
C ASP A 191 -16.29 -1.07 11.85
N GLU A 192 -16.96 -1.38 10.75
CA GLU A 192 -17.24 -2.76 10.34
C GLU A 192 -15.97 -3.41 9.79
N LEU A 193 -15.27 -2.70 8.90
CA LEU A 193 -13.99 -3.16 8.33
C LEU A 193 -12.93 -3.41 9.41
N ARG A 194 -12.86 -2.59 10.47
CA ARG A 194 -11.93 -2.80 11.59
C ARG A 194 -12.18 -4.09 12.38
N LYS A 195 -13.38 -4.68 12.30
CA LYS A 195 -13.70 -5.95 12.95
C LYS A 195 -13.30 -7.15 12.09
N GLU A 196 -13.12 -6.93 10.79
CA GLU A 196 -12.69 -7.95 9.85
C GLU A 196 -11.16 -8.10 9.91
N LYS A 197 -10.69 -9.28 10.31
CA LYS A 197 -9.25 -9.56 10.46
C LYS A 197 -8.53 -9.33 9.13
N GLY A 198 -7.50 -8.47 9.15
CA GLY A 198 -6.67 -8.16 8.00
C GLY A 198 -7.33 -7.28 6.93
N ALA A 199 -8.57 -6.80 7.13
CA ALA A 199 -9.22 -5.89 6.19
C ALA A 199 -8.50 -4.54 6.10
N ILE A 200 -8.01 -4.04 7.23
CA ILE A 200 -7.24 -2.81 7.34
C ILE A 200 -5.88 -3.15 7.92
N ALA A 201 -4.83 -2.58 7.32
CA ALA A 201 -3.48 -2.64 7.85
C ALA A 201 -2.82 -1.26 7.78
N THR A 202 -1.79 -1.06 8.61
CA THR A 202 -0.94 0.13 8.58
C THR A 202 0.53 -0.23 8.43
N ASN A 203 1.40 0.78 8.36
CA ASN A 203 2.82 0.53 8.57
C ASN A 203 3.08 -0.07 9.97
N PRO A 204 4.20 -0.80 10.13
CA PRO A 204 4.69 -1.28 11.42
C PRO A 204 4.70 -0.20 12.51
N THR A 205 4.13 -0.49 13.68
CA THR A 205 4.17 0.42 14.84
C THR A 205 4.60 -0.26 16.14
N LYS A 206 4.66 -1.59 16.19
CA LYS A 206 4.99 -2.36 17.39
C LYS A 206 6.00 -3.46 17.11
N VAL A 207 6.83 -3.74 18.10
CA VAL A 207 7.74 -4.89 18.14
C VAL A 207 7.45 -5.65 19.42
N ILE A 208 7.15 -6.94 19.31
CA ILE A 208 6.78 -7.79 20.44
C ILE A 208 7.74 -8.98 20.47
N LEU A 209 8.33 -9.27 21.64
CA LEU A 209 9.14 -10.47 21.85
C LEU A 209 8.24 -11.71 21.72
N ASN A 210 8.71 -12.71 21.00
CA ASN A 210 7.96 -13.95 20.80
C ASN A 210 7.93 -14.76 22.10
N ASP A 211 6.84 -15.49 22.35
CA ASP A 211 6.59 -16.22 23.63
C ASP A 211 7.69 -17.24 23.99
N ASP A 212 8.40 -17.77 22.99
CA ASP A 212 9.55 -18.66 23.20
C ASP A 212 10.80 -17.91 23.71
N SER A 213 10.76 -16.58 23.79
CA SER A 213 11.87 -15.73 24.22
C SER A 213 11.86 -15.55 25.74
N LEU A 214 13.05 -15.52 26.33
CA LEU A 214 13.23 -15.23 27.75
C LEU A 214 12.88 -13.75 28.01
N TYR A 215 11.81 -13.49 28.78
CA TYR A 215 11.42 -12.14 29.18
C TYR A 215 12.44 -11.48 30.12
N ASP A 216 13.10 -12.29 30.94
CA ASP A 216 14.18 -11.85 31.82
C ASP A 216 15.46 -12.63 31.50
N ILE A 217 16.51 -11.89 31.18
CA ILE A 217 17.82 -12.43 30.87
C ILE A 217 18.82 -11.81 31.85
N SER A 218 19.45 -12.66 32.66
CA SER A 218 20.59 -12.28 33.48
C SER A 218 21.85 -12.83 32.82
N VAL A 219 22.76 -11.93 32.43
CA VAL A 219 24.07 -12.26 31.86
C VAL A 219 25.15 -11.59 32.69
N MET A 220 26.23 -12.30 32.97
CA MET A 220 27.40 -11.71 33.60
C MET A 220 28.25 -10.96 32.56
N SER A 221 29.08 -10.03 33.02
CA SER A 221 30.03 -9.32 32.16
C SER A 221 30.93 -10.31 31.40
N GLY A 222 30.99 -10.18 30.08
CA GLY A 222 31.75 -11.03 29.17
C GLY A 222 30.99 -12.26 28.64
N GLU A 223 29.80 -12.56 29.18
CA GLU A 223 28.96 -13.65 28.70
C GLU A 223 28.22 -13.27 27.41
N LYS A 224 27.89 -14.30 26.61
CA LYS A 224 27.02 -14.14 25.45
C LYS A 224 25.58 -14.08 25.91
N PHE A 225 24.77 -13.27 25.23
CA PHE A 225 23.33 -13.36 25.35
C PHE A 225 22.86 -14.76 24.89
N PRO A 226 21.80 -15.31 25.51
CA PRO A 226 21.16 -16.54 25.06
C PRO A 226 20.78 -16.45 23.58
N GLU A 227 21.01 -17.54 22.85
CA GLU A 227 20.55 -17.67 21.47
C GLU A 227 19.02 -17.86 21.42
N GLY A 228 18.41 -17.55 20.28
CA GLY A 228 16.98 -17.81 20.05
C GLY A 228 16.02 -16.70 20.46
N ILE A 229 16.53 -15.59 21.01
CA ILE A 229 15.70 -14.39 21.26
C ILE A 229 15.20 -13.85 19.93
N SER A 230 13.88 -13.70 19.81
CA SER A 230 13.27 -13.18 18.59
C SER A 230 12.09 -12.30 18.89
N CYS A 231 11.84 -11.35 18.00
CA CYS A 231 10.62 -10.55 18.03
C CYS A 231 9.88 -10.64 16.70
N SER A 232 8.62 -10.25 16.74
CA SER A 232 7.76 -10.07 15.58
C SER A 232 7.23 -8.64 15.55
N ILE A 233 6.86 -8.22 14.35
CA ILE A 233 6.50 -6.83 14.07
C ILE A 233 5.01 -6.77 13.80
N TYR A 234 4.36 -5.76 14.37
CA TYR A 234 2.92 -5.57 14.27
C TYR A 234 2.58 -4.15 13.89
N ASP A 235 1.42 -3.97 13.27
CA ASP A 235 0.86 -2.67 12.93
C ASP A 235 -0.08 -2.13 14.01
N ASP A 236 -0.77 -1.02 13.72
CA ASP A 236 -1.70 -0.41 14.67
C ASP A 236 -2.92 -1.29 15.00
N TYR A 237 -3.22 -2.27 14.15
CA TYR A 237 -4.34 -3.20 14.27
C TYR A 237 -3.92 -4.59 14.77
N ASP A 238 -2.68 -4.71 15.26
CA ASP A 238 -2.10 -5.98 15.70
C ASP A 238 -2.05 -7.04 14.59
N ASN A 239 -2.00 -6.60 13.33
CA ASN A 239 -1.68 -7.49 12.23
C ASN A 239 -0.18 -7.80 12.28
N LEU A 240 0.16 -9.08 12.18
CA LEU A 240 1.54 -9.55 12.06
C LEU A 240 2.10 -9.16 10.68
N ILE A 241 3.23 -8.48 10.68
CA ILE A 241 3.95 -8.13 9.46
C ILE A 241 4.82 -9.32 9.05
N THR A 242 4.59 -9.80 7.83
CA THR A 242 5.34 -10.91 7.25
C THR A 242 6.14 -10.39 6.06
N PHE A 243 7.46 -10.52 6.14
CA PHE A 243 8.37 -10.25 5.04
C PHE A 243 8.41 -11.46 4.11
N ASP A 244 8.67 -11.24 2.83
CA ASP A 244 8.91 -12.35 1.91
C ASP A 244 10.14 -13.14 2.40
N ALA A 245 10.08 -14.46 2.23
CA ALA A 245 11.14 -15.40 2.61
C ALA A 245 11.74 -16.10 1.38
N ASP A 246 11.23 -15.81 0.18
CA ASP A 246 11.81 -16.29 -1.07
C ASP A 246 12.82 -15.29 -1.60
N ILE A 247 14.10 -15.63 -1.46
CA ILE A 247 15.25 -14.83 -1.95
C ILE A 247 15.15 -14.54 -3.45
N SER A 248 14.43 -15.38 -4.23
CA SER A 248 14.29 -15.16 -5.67
C SER A 248 13.35 -14.01 -6.04
N HIS A 249 12.52 -13.54 -5.10
CA HIS A 249 11.52 -12.50 -5.32
C HIS A 249 11.73 -11.23 -4.48
N ILE A 250 12.54 -11.29 -3.42
CA ILE A 250 12.80 -10.16 -2.53
C ILE A 250 13.58 -9.03 -3.19
N GLU A 251 13.06 -7.81 -3.06
CA GLU A 251 13.80 -6.59 -3.35
C GLU A 251 14.56 -6.07 -2.10
N PHE A 252 15.73 -5.46 -2.29
CA PHE A 252 16.57 -5.01 -1.15
C PHE A 252 15.88 -3.97 -0.24
N ASN A 253 14.96 -3.19 -0.80
CA ASN A 253 14.14 -2.19 -0.10
C ASN A 253 13.01 -2.82 0.76
N GLU A 254 12.76 -4.13 0.64
CA GLU A 254 11.75 -4.85 1.44
C GLU A 254 12.33 -5.39 2.76
N PHE A 255 13.64 -5.37 2.92
CA PHE A 255 14.27 -5.76 4.18
C PHE A 255 14.08 -4.70 5.26
N MET A 256 13.70 -5.16 6.45
CA MET A 256 13.78 -4.36 7.66
C MET A 256 15.08 -4.67 8.40
N PHE A 257 15.97 -3.67 8.45
CA PHE A 257 17.20 -3.70 9.23
C PHE A 257 16.99 -3.03 10.58
N TYR A 258 17.69 -3.51 11.61
CA TYR A 258 17.66 -2.92 12.94
C TYR A 258 19.02 -3.01 13.63
N LYS A 259 19.20 -2.17 14.64
CA LYS A 259 20.39 -2.08 15.47
C LYS A 259 20.02 -2.27 16.94
N LEU A 260 20.78 -3.12 17.63
CA LEU A 260 20.71 -3.26 19.08
C LEU A 260 21.61 -2.21 19.75
N GLU A 261 21.04 -1.51 20.71
CA GLU A 261 21.72 -0.49 21.52
C GLU A 261 21.40 -0.70 23.00
N VAL A 262 22.33 -0.30 23.86
CA VAL A 262 22.12 -0.27 25.31
C VAL A 262 21.80 1.16 25.74
N ASN A 263 20.83 1.31 26.63
CA ASN A 263 20.49 2.62 27.18
C ASN A 263 21.59 3.13 28.14
N ASP A 264 22.32 2.22 28.79
CA ASP A 264 23.44 2.55 29.67
C ASP A 264 24.78 2.42 28.94
N THR A 265 25.06 3.38 28.06
CA THR A 265 26.30 3.41 27.27
C THR A 265 27.55 3.74 28.10
N TYR A 266 27.40 4.15 29.36
CA TYR A 266 28.53 4.48 30.23
C TYR A 266 29.06 3.24 30.95
N ASN A 267 28.16 2.37 31.40
CA ASN A 267 28.53 1.19 32.16
C ASN A 267 28.57 -0.09 31.33
N VAL A 268 27.95 -0.11 30.14
CA VAL A 268 27.85 -1.30 29.30
C VAL A 268 28.31 -1.02 27.88
N GLU A 269 29.14 -1.91 27.35
CA GLU A 269 29.49 -1.98 25.94
C GLU A 269 29.01 -3.30 25.33
N LEU A 270 28.43 -3.23 24.14
CA LEU A 270 28.05 -4.41 23.37
C LEU A 270 29.19 -4.81 22.41
N TYR A 271 29.66 -6.04 22.51
CA TYR A 271 30.64 -6.63 21.60
C TYR A 271 29.97 -7.68 20.69
N GLY A 272 30.22 -7.58 19.38
CA GLY A 272 29.71 -8.52 18.38
C GLY A 272 28.95 -7.82 17.25
N GLN A 273 28.09 -8.58 16.57
CA GLN A 273 27.22 -8.02 15.52
C GLN A 273 26.02 -7.37 16.18
N THR A 274 25.95 -6.04 16.17
CA THR A 274 24.80 -5.29 16.73
C THR A 274 23.72 -4.97 15.70
N HIS A 275 23.98 -5.23 14.42
CA HIS A 275 23.04 -4.99 13.32
C HIS A 275 22.49 -6.31 12.78
N SER A 276 21.19 -6.38 12.57
CA SER A 276 20.52 -7.57 12.04
C SER A 276 19.32 -7.16 11.18
N TYR A 277 18.57 -8.14 10.70
CA TYR A 277 17.40 -7.94 9.85
C TYR A 277 16.28 -8.91 10.22
N CYS A 278 15.07 -8.61 9.74
CA CYS A 278 13.91 -9.48 9.87
C CYS A 278 13.75 -10.38 8.64
N TRP A 279 13.30 -11.61 8.86
CA TRP A 279 13.11 -12.63 7.82
C TRP A 279 11.82 -13.41 8.07
N GLY A 280 10.93 -13.46 7.08
CA GLY A 280 9.58 -14.03 7.28
C GLY A 280 8.81 -13.25 8.35
N GLU A 281 8.38 -13.94 9.40
CA GLU A 281 7.61 -13.34 10.51
C GLU A 281 8.50 -12.92 11.71
N LYS A 282 9.81 -13.17 11.66
CA LYS A 282 10.69 -13.07 12.83
C LYS A 282 11.91 -12.18 12.59
N CYS A 283 12.31 -11.45 13.62
CA CYS A 283 13.56 -10.72 13.70
C CYS A 283 14.42 -11.39 14.77
N LEU A 284 15.47 -12.10 14.33
CA LEU A 284 16.35 -12.85 15.23
C LEU A 284 17.45 -11.96 15.77
N PHE A 285 17.54 -11.84 17.10
CA PHE A 285 18.58 -11.06 17.76
C PHE A 285 19.96 -11.63 17.38
N PRO A 286 20.92 -10.78 16.98
CA PRO A 286 22.26 -11.25 16.66
C PRO A 286 23.02 -11.69 17.93
N GLN A 287 24.05 -12.50 17.74
CA GLN A 287 24.91 -12.92 18.85
C GLN A 287 25.75 -11.74 19.36
N ILE A 288 25.49 -11.31 20.59
CA ILE A 288 26.19 -10.21 21.26
C ILE A 288 26.68 -10.63 22.65
N LYS A 289 27.73 -9.95 23.12
CA LYS A 289 28.23 -10.00 24.50
C LYS A 289 28.08 -8.64 25.14
N SER A 290 27.74 -8.59 26.43
CA SER A 290 27.82 -7.36 27.21
C SER A 290 29.12 -7.35 28.03
N LEU A 291 29.81 -6.21 28.05
CA LEU A 291 30.97 -5.98 28.90
C LEU A 291 30.68 -4.78 29.78
N LEU A 292 30.78 -4.98 31.11
CA LEU A 292 30.71 -3.89 32.07
C LEU A 292 32.02 -3.10 32.04
N ILE A 293 31.92 -1.81 31.76
CA ILE A 293 33.05 -0.89 31.81
C ILE A 293 33.21 -0.43 33.27
N ILE A 294 34.34 -0.78 33.88
CA ILE A 294 34.73 -0.21 35.17
C ILE A 294 35.76 0.88 34.88
N ILE A 295 35.34 2.14 35.01
CA ILE A 295 36.27 3.28 34.96
C ILE A 295 36.94 3.36 36.34
N ILE A 296 38.21 2.96 36.41
CA ILE A 296 39.06 3.04 37.62
C ILE A 296 39.77 4.39 37.66
#